data_AF-A0AAD7I294-F1
#
_entry.id   AF-A0AAD7I294-F1
#
_cell.length_a   1.000
_cell.length_b   1.000
_cell.length_c   1.000
_cell.angle_alpha   90.00
_cell.angle_beta   90.00
_cell.angle_gamma   90.00
#
_symmetry.space_group_name_H-M   'P 1'
#
loop_
_entity.id
_entity.type
_entity.pdbx_description
1 polymer ?
#
loop_
_entity_poly.entity_id
_entity_poly.type
_entity_poly.pdbx_seq_one_letter_code
_entity_poly.pdbx_strand_id
1 'polypeptide(L)' 'IPELFLISVENRNLVFDHRLVFSCGGIAHSMNLRGIVYLGDLHFVSRFISAAGVVWYHDGIETGRRCVREGLMRDMPSMD' A
#
# COMPACT_ATOMS: atom_id res chain seq x y z
N ILE A 1 6.70 -6.56 18.21
CA ILE A 1 6.10 -5.72 17.13
C ILE A 1 5.68 -6.66 16.02
N PRO A 2 4.46 -6.54 15.49
CA PRO A 2 3.97 -7.46 14.47
C PRO A 2 4.73 -7.26 13.15
N GLU A 3 4.87 -8.33 12.37
CA GLU A 3 5.46 -8.27 11.03
C GLU A 3 4.54 -7.57 10.02
N LEU A 4 3.24 -7.52 10.29
CA LEU A 4 2.21 -6.88 9.49
C LEU A 4 1.33 -5.99 10.37
N PHE A 5 1.12 -4.75 9.94
CA PHE A 5 0.25 -3.79 10.60
C PHE A 5 -0.85 -3.35 9.62
N LEU A 6 -2.11 -3.53 10.01
CA LEU A 6 -3.28 -3.22 9.19
C LEU A 6 -3.94 -1.94 9.70
N ILE A 7 -4.14 -0.97 8.81
CA ILE A 7 -4.86 0.26 9.09
C ILE A 7 -6.11 0.28 8.19
N SER A 8 -7.28 0.33 8.80
CA SER A 8 -8.54 0.59 8.10
C SER A 8 -8.92 2.04 8.29
N VAL A 9 -9.26 2.74 7.21
CA VAL A 9 -9.76 4.11 7.27
C VAL A 9 -11.00 4.23 6.42
N GLU A 10 -12.08 4.73 7.01
CA GLU A 10 -13.41 4.61 6.40
C GLU A 10 -13.82 5.79 5.51
N ASN A 11 -13.24 7.00 5.65
CA ASN A 11 -13.80 8.14 4.91
C ASN A 11 -12.93 9.42 4.81
N ARG A 12 -11.77 9.41 4.14
CA ARG A 12 -10.98 10.63 3.82
C ARG A 12 -10.10 10.49 2.57
N ASN A 13 -9.82 11.63 1.92
CA ASN A 13 -8.65 11.80 1.04
C ASN A 13 -7.39 11.73 1.90
N LEU A 14 -6.77 10.55 1.94
CA LEU A 14 -5.57 10.32 2.73
C LEU A 14 -4.37 10.33 1.82
N VAL A 15 -3.36 11.09 2.24
CA VAL A 15 -2.01 10.95 1.73
C VAL A 15 -1.25 10.14 2.77
N PHE A 16 -0.77 8.97 2.36
CA PHE A 16 0.07 8.13 3.19
C PHE A 16 1.51 8.24 2.75
N ASP A 17 2.40 8.44 3.71
CA ASP A 17 3.80 8.19 3.47
C ASP A 17 4.04 6.68 3.30
N HIS A 18 5.03 6.33 2.49
CA HIS A 18 5.48 4.95 2.25
C HIS A 18 6.11 4.30 3.49
N ARG A 19 6.34 5.08 4.56
CA ARG A 19 6.95 4.64 5.81
C ARG A 19 6.14 5.12 7.01
N LEU A 20 5.69 4.19 7.82
CA LEU A 20 5.06 4.43 9.11
C LEU A 20 6.13 4.38 10.21
N VAL A 21 6.25 5.45 11.00
CA VAL A 21 7.14 5.51 12.16
C VAL A 21 6.30 5.68 13.43
N PHE A 22 6.54 4.85 14.44
CA PHE A 22 5.83 4.89 15.72
C PHE A 22 6.74 4.52 16.89
N SER A 23 6.38 4.92 18.11
CA SER A 23 7.12 4.59 19.33
C SER A 23 6.38 3.55 20.17
N CYS A 24 7.09 2.55 20.67
CA CYS A 24 6.57 1.54 21.58
C CYS A 24 7.57 1.33 22.72
N GLY A 25 7.15 1.56 23.97
CA GLY A 25 8.05 1.46 25.12
C GLY A 25 9.25 2.43 25.07
N GLY A 26 9.09 3.59 24.42
CA GLY A 26 10.17 4.57 24.25
C GLY A 26 11.14 4.26 23.09
N ILE A 27 10.96 3.14 22.39
CA ILE A 27 11.78 2.75 21.23
C ILE A 27 11.05 3.12 19.94
N ALA A 28 11.77 3.76 19.02
CA ALA A 28 11.24 4.09 17.69
C ALA A 28 11.28 2.86 16.76
N HIS A 29 10.20 2.67 16.01
CA HIS A 29 10.01 1.58 15.07
C HIS A 29 9.56 2.13 13.72
N SER A 30 9.94 1.43 12.64
CA SER A 30 9.61 1.80 11.28
C SER A 30 9.04 0.60 10.55
N MET A 31 7.96 0.82 9.79
CA MET A 31 7.36 -0.15 8.89
C MET A 31 7.19 0.47 7.50
N ASN A 32 7.47 -0.30 6.47
CA ASN A 32 7.26 0.14 5.09
C ASN A 32 5.88 -0.30 4.61
N LEU A 33 5.22 0.55 3.83
CA LEU A 33 3.98 0.22 3.16
C LEU A 33 4.20 -0.99 2.24
N ARG A 34 3.38 -2.03 2.42
CA ARG A 34 3.46 -3.27 1.63
C ARG A 34 2.24 -3.54 0.77
N GLY A 35 1.13 -2.88 1.04
CA GLY A 35 -0.01 -2.91 0.16
C GLY A 35 -1.12 -1.98 0.62
N ILE A 36 -2.02 -1.73 -0.31
CA ILE A 36 -3.22 -0.93 -0.12
C ILE A 36 -4.38 -1.66 -0.79
N VAL A 37 -5.53 -1.65 -0.13
CA VAL A 37 -6.82 -2.02 -0.72
C VAL A 37 -7.70 -0.79 -0.60
N TYR A 38 -8.25 -0.32 -1.71
CA TYR A 38 -9.00 0.92 -1.75
C TYR A 38 -10.21 0.77 -2.67
N LEU A 39 -11.25 1.53 -2.35
CA LEU A 39 -12.47 1.60 -3.14
C LEU A 39 -12.23 2.56 -4.32
N GLY A 40 -12.35 2.06 -5.55
CA GLY A 40 -12.41 2.84 -6.78
C GLY A 40 -13.86 3.12 -7.20
N ASP A 41 -14.18 2.97 -8.48
CA ASP A 41 -15.52 3.12 -9.07
C ASP A 41 -16.50 2.01 -8.62
N LEU A 42 -16.84 2.00 -7.32
CA LEU A 42 -17.68 0.99 -6.65
C LEU A 42 -17.09 -0.43 -6.63
N HIS A 43 -15.78 -0.53 -6.82
CA HIS A 43 -15.03 -1.78 -6.88
C HIS A 43 -13.76 -1.69 -6.05
N PHE A 44 -13.42 -2.76 -5.31
CA PHE A 44 -12.17 -2.79 -4.55
C PHE A 44 -11.03 -3.23 -5.44
N VAL A 45 -10.01 -2.38 -5.49
CA VAL A 45 -8.76 -2.65 -6.19
C VAL A 45 -7.64 -2.64 -5.17
N SER A 46 -6.53 -3.30 -5.51
CA SER A 46 -5.39 -3.37 -4.61
C SER A 46 -4.07 -3.18 -5.32
N ARG A 47 -3.09 -2.69 -4.56
CA ARG A 47 -1.69 -2.68 -4.94
C ARG A 47 -0.85 -3.32 -3.86
N PHE A 48 0.16 -4.09 -4.23
CA PHE A 48 1.16 -4.59 -3.29
C PHE A 48 2.57 -4.27 -3.75
N ILE A 49 3.47 -4.11 -2.78
CA ILE A 49 4.85 -3.68 -2.97
C ILE A 49 5.78 -4.79 -2.50
N SER A 50 6.40 -5.47 -3.45
CA SER A 50 7.37 -6.54 -3.18
C SER A 50 8.59 -6.04 -2.40
N ALA A 51 9.38 -6.95 -1.82
CA ALA A 51 10.62 -6.60 -1.12
C ALA A 51 11.59 -5.75 -1.98
N ALA A 52 11.59 -5.97 -3.31
CA ALA A 52 12.39 -5.21 -4.27
C ALA A 52 11.78 -3.85 -4.68
N GLY A 53 10.66 -3.44 -4.09
CA GLY A 53 9.97 -2.20 -4.40
C GLY A 53 9.14 -2.24 -5.68
N VAL A 54 8.97 -3.42 -6.31
CA VAL A 54 8.07 -3.59 -7.47
C VAL A 54 6.63 -3.49 -7.01
N VAL A 55 5.87 -2.62 -7.68
CA VAL A 55 4.43 -2.42 -7.47
C VAL A 55 3.63 -3.28 -8.43
N TRP A 56 2.62 -3.94 -7.88
CA TRP A 56 1.73 -4.84 -8.60
C TRP A 56 0.28 -4.44 -8.34
N TYR A 57 -0.47 -4.24 -9.42
CA TYR A 57 -1.89 -3.92 -9.43
C TYR A 57 -2.75 -5.19 -9.54
N HIS A 58 -3.82 -5.24 -8.78
CA HIS A 58 -4.82 -6.30 -8.86
C HIS A 58 -6.23 -5.72 -8.75
N ASP A 59 -6.97 -5.86 -9.85
CA ASP A 59 -8.36 -5.45 -9.98
C ASP A 59 -9.31 -6.62 -9.71
N GLY A 60 -9.02 -7.81 -10.24
CA GLY A 60 -9.89 -8.97 -10.09
C GLY A 60 -11.05 -9.02 -11.08
N ILE A 61 -11.57 -7.89 -11.57
CA ILE A 61 -12.52 -7.84 -12.71
C ILE A 61 -11.73 -7.84 -14.01
N GLU A 62 -10.90 -6.80 -14.22
CA GLU A 62 -10.13 -6.67 -15.46
C GLU A 62 -8.94 -7.63 -15.51
N THR A 63 -8.23 -7.78 -14.39
CA THR A 63 -7.01 -8.60 -14.34
C THR A 63 -7.29 -10.08 -14.08
N GLY A 64 -8.52 -10.43 -13.69
CA GLY A 64 -8.89 -11.77 -13.22
C GLY A 64 -7.96 -12.24 -12.10
N ARG A 65 -7.39 -13.44 -12.22
CA ARG A 65 -6.45 -14.00 -11.23
C ARG A 65 -5.01 -13.44 -11.32
N ARG A 66 -4.74 -12.49 -12.23
CA ARG A 66 -3.39 -11.99 -12.49
C ARG A 66 -3.17 -10.67 -11.79
N CYS A 67 -1.92 -10.45 -11.37
CA CYS A 67 -1.44 -9.15 -10.96
C CYS A 67 -0.63 -8.52 -12.11
N VAL A 68 -0.82 -7.22 -12.34
CA VAL A 68 -0.15 -6.48 -13.40
C VAL A 68 0.98 -5.66 -12.79
N ARG A 69 2.18 -5.75 -13.36
CA ARG A 69 3.33 -4.98 -12.89
C ARG A 69 3.21 -3.52 -13.33
N GLU A 70 3.23 -2.58 -12.40
CA GLU A 70 3.13 -1.14 -12.68
C GLU A 70 4.48 -0.42 -12.69
N GLY A 71 5.51 -0.98 -12.04
CA GLY A 71 6.84 -0.37 -12.01
C GLY A 71 7.52 -0.49 -10.65
N LEU A 72 8.45 0.42 -10.37
CA LEU A 72 9.09 0.55 -9.08
C LEU A 72 8.47 1.71 -8.30
N MET A 73 8.27 1.51 -7.00
CA MET A 73 7.66 2.51 -6.12
C MET A 73 8.38 3.86 -6.15
N ARG A 74 9.72 3.85 -6.23
CA ARG A 74 10.56 5.06 -6.28
C ARG A 74 10.39 5.89 -7.55
N ASP A 75 9.84 5.29 -8.61
CA ASP A 75 9.65 5.93 -9.91
C ASP A 75 8.20 6.39 -10.10
N MET A 76 7.31 6.12 -9.13
CA MET A 76 5.93 6.58 -9.18
C MET A 76 5.86 8.07 -8.83
N PRO A 77 5.06 8.86 -9.55
CA PRO A 77 4.87 10.27 -9.23
C PRO A 77 4.33 10.44 -7.81
N SER A 78 4.78 11.48 -7.12
CA SER A 78 4.16 11.88 -5.85
C SER A 78 2.68 12.17 -6.10
N MET A 79 1.83 11.70 -5.19
CA MET A 79 0.43 12.11 -5.13
C MET A 79 0.39 13.44 -4.36
N ASP A 80 0.90 14.51 -4.97
CA ASP A 80 0.77 15.90 -4.48
C ASP A 80 -0.53 16.53 -5.01
#